data_AF-A0A816AV15-F1
#
_entry.id   AF-A0A816AV15-F1
#
_cell.length_a   1.000
_cell.length_b   1.000
_cell.length_c   1.000
_cell.angle_alpha   90.00
_cell.angle_beta   90.00
_cell.angle_gamma   90.00
#
_symmetry.space_group_name_H-M   'P 1'
#
loop_
_entity.id
_entity.type
_entity.pdbx_description
1 polymer ?
#
loop_
_entity_poly.entity_id
_entity_poly.type
_entity_poly.pdbx_seq_one_letter_code
_entity_poly.pdbx_strand_id
1 'polypeptide(L)'
;MSKVIRKLFRDNFLRRIFAPICITIILTIILKNATLKTTTTKPIVLDALLKQNSPLENELSDESIKYTTKSARIDLNATLETTVRCVGSVYNQSCLFENLYYVDSTFTMLIVKGKPLPEHSVRTDAFIFSNLTPNKREFDTYVDLQQFVRCVIQPKRFPYVTLHFGQPWHHNIGHALFDGLYPAYVAMIRFTPRHLYPFRILAGIDTCNDCWSEDVYSRFGGLGIIKHSVLNKLSSGRWYVFDEIVMGSGTMCQRCTRPDLQLAGGVELDASRLFRDRMYQQHGFLPLTCRYKSSLEHRKSNDILRAYVVDNKRFTLDDRKEINDAIEEINSYTYSYIHKMINNSNKLQWPLINVTYIHYQWIKANNDSSISTDTTAMDSRSPTYEINDNNFIAQLKLLRQMDIHITGPGTGQMYQTFLSDGSVSINIGGIRPWAAEGTPKAYTSFLEQHMTSGTPYIKGLYYPINERQKGIRKDEVVKLIRQAGKIILQGFSLPVNPRENLAPDGQLFVEMCGKDTKFCDSVTIRTANQLYVCIDLWIEDLVHEERQWKEGGYLDNGRNLSCPFNRTLLRGLRKKYGIKYRGGNSSKSI
;
A
#
# COMPACT_ATOMS: atom_id res chain seq x y z
N MET A 1 3.70 58.11 23.16
CA MET A 1 3.68 57.04 24.18
C MET A 1 4.45 57.49 25.41
N SER A 2 3.73 58.20 26.27
CA SER A 2 4.21 58.99 27.40
C SER A 2 3.42 58.54 28.64
N LYS A 3 4.08 58.56 29.80
CA LYS A 3 3.55 58.40 31.17
C LYS A 3 2.80 57.12 31.58
N VAL A 4 2.40 56.22 30.69
CA VAL A 4 1.72 54.96 31.10
C VAL A 4 2.69 53.83 31.48
N ILE A 5 3.91 53.81 30.92
CA ILE A 5 4.87 52.70 31.14
C ILE A 5 5.64 52.83 32.47
N ARG A 6 5.73 54.03 33.06
CA ARG A 6 6.47 54.24 34.32
C ARG A 6 5.74 53.78 35.60
N LYS A 7 4.48 53.35 35.50
CA LYS A 7 3.70 52.87 36.66
C LYS A 7 3.71 51.34 36.83
N LEU A 8 4.21 50.58 35.85
CA LEU A 8 4.19 49.11 35.87
C LEU A 8 5.49 48.45 36.38
N PHE A 9 6.50 49.22 36.78
CA PHE A 9 7.80 48.69 37.24
C PHE A 9 8.12 48.91 38.72
N ARG A 10 7.13 49.30 39.53
CA ARG A 10 7.21 49.23 40.99
C ARG A 10 6.24 48.15 41.45
N ASP A 11 6.70 46.92 41.52
CA ASP A 11 6.35 45.97 42.59
C ASP A 11 7.16 44.67 42.46
N ASN A 12 7.76 44.28 43.58
CA ASN A 12 8.70 43.17 43.74
C ASN A 12 7.99 41.82 43.73
N PHE A 13 7.66 41.26 42.56
CA PHE A 13 7.08 39.91 42.51
C PHE A 13 7.57 39.00 41.37
N LEU A 14 8.58 39.39 40.58
CA LEU A 14 9.06 38.55 39.47
C LEU A 14 10.59 38.44 39.40
N ARG A 15 11.22 38.06 40.52
CA ARG A 15 12.66 37.74 40.59
C ARG A 15 12.99 36.25 40.63
N ARG A 16 12.05 35.35 40.35
CA ARG A 16 12.29 33.89 40.42
C ARG A 16 11.88 33.03 39.22
N ILE A 17 11.41 33.58 38.09
CA ILE A 17 10.89 32.73 37.00
C ILE A 17 11.55 32.92 35.61
N PHE A 18 12.37 33.93 35.36
CA PHE A 18 12.97 34.10 34.02
C PHE A 18 14.49 34.24 34.07
N ALA A 19 15.18 33.09 34.09
CA ALA A 19 16.65 33.02 34.02
C ALA A 19 17.22 32.09 32.93
N PRO A 20 16.46 31.61 31.93
CA PRO A 20 17.14 31.17 30.70
C PRO A 20 16.37 31.49 29.40
N ILE A 21 16.21 32.77 29.02
CA ILE A 21 15.75 33.14 27.67
C ILE A 21 16.59 34.26 27.00
N CYS A 22 17.59 34.84 27.67
CA CYS A 22 18.33 35.98 27.11
C CYS A 22 19.64 35.65 26.34
N ILE A 23 20.01 34.38 26.14
CA ILE A 23 21.29 34.05 25.47
C ILE A 23 21.13 33.72 23.97
N THR A 24 19.94 33.33 23.51
CA THR A 24 19.74 32.89 22.11
C THR A 24 19.52 34.04 21.11
N ILE A 25 19.04 35.19 21.57
CA ILE A 25 18.68 36.30 20.67
C ILE A 25 19.90 37.17 20.30
N ILE A 26 20.95 37.21 21.14
CA ILE A 26 22.15 38.01 20.86
C ILE A 26 23.09 37.32 19.86
N LEU A 27 23.15 35.98 19.82
CA LEU A 27 23.98 35.26 18.85
C LEU A 27 23.45 35.34 17.41
N THR A 28 22.14 35.51 17.23
CA THR A 28 21.53 35.54 15.89
C THR A 28 21.74 36.89 15.17
N ILE A 29 22.03 37.95 15.92
CA ILE A 29 22.27 39.29 15.36
C ILE A 29 23.73 39.50 14.95
N ILE A 30 24.68 38.79 15.58
CA ILE A 30 26.12 38.94 15.26
C ILE A 30 26.51 38.16 13.99
N LEU A 31 25.79 37.10 13.62
CA LEU A 31 26.15 36.24 12.48
C LEU A 31 25.62 36.68 11.10
N LYS A 32 24.94 37.83 10.98
CA LYS A 32 24.36 38.29 9.70
C LYS A 32 25.11 39.44 9.00
N ASN A 33 26.22 39.94 9.54
CA ASN A 33 27.01 40.99 8.91
C ASN A 33 28.51 40.62 8.86
N ALA A 34 28.91 39.85 7.86
CA ALA A 34 30.31 39.80 7.43
C ALA A 34 30.39 39.43 5.94
N THR A 35 30.55 40.46 5.12
CA THR A 35 30.73 40.41 3.68
C THR A 35 32.18 40.09 3.30
N LEU A 36 32.32 39.45 2.15
CA LEU A 36 33.54 39.06 1.43
C LEU A 36 34.78 39.97 1.58
N LYS A 37 35.95 39.33 1.77
CA LYS A 37 37.19 39.68 1.07
C LYS A 37 38.10 38.46 0.90
N THR A 38 38.61 38.31 -0.31
CA THR A 38 39.52 37.28 -0.83
C THR A 38 40.95 37.46 -0.32
N THR A 39 41.65 36.36 0.01
CA THR A 39 43.04 36.11 -0.42
C THR A 39 43.46 34.65 -0.17
N THR A 40 44.32 34.18 -1.07
CA THR A 40 45.04 32.91 -1.22
C THR A 40 45.83 32.40 -0.02
N THR A 41 45.85 31.09 0.25
CA THR A 41 47.06 30.23 0.32
C THR A 41 46.73 28.73 0.51
N LYS A 42 47.69 27.91 0.05
CA LYS A 42 47.87 26.45 -0.13
C LYS A 42 47.29 25.41 0.87
N PRO A 43 47.26 24.10 0.47
CA PRO A 43 46.49 23.06 1.13
C PRO A 43 47.27 22.33 2.24
N ILE A 44 46.60 22.04 3.35
CA ILE A 44 47.12 21.19 4.43
C ILE A 44 46.04 20.14 4.76
N VAL A 45 46.39 18.90 4.43
CA VAL A 45 46.05 17.63 5.12
C VAL A 45 44.55 17.34 5.33
N LEU A 46 43.97 16.66 4.34
CA LEU A 46 42.69 15.96 4.41
C LEU A 46 42.95 14.47 4.75
N ASP A 47 43.32 14.17 5.99
CA ASP A 47 43.47 12.77 6.43
C ASP A 47 43.02 12.48 7.89
N ALA A 48 42.32 13.44 8.52
CA ALA A 48 41.89 13.31 9.92
C ALA A 48 40.36 13.37 10.14
N LEU A 49 39.54 13.35 9.08
CA LEU A 49 38.07 13.44 9.18
C LEU A 49 37.30 12.20 8.65
N LEU A 50 38.00 11.11 8.32
CA LEU A 50 37.38 9.84 7.90
C LEU A 50 37.43 8.72 8.98
N LYS A 51 37.75 9.05 10.24
CA LYS A 51 37.77 8.10 11.36
C LYS A 51 36.79 8.46 12.49
N GLN A 52 35.55 8.79 12.15
CA GLN A 52 34.44 8.79 13.12
C GLN A 52 33.43 7.71 12.76
N ASN A 53 33.59 6.57 13.45
CA ASN A 53 32.58 5.62 13.92
C ASN A 53 31.28 5.54 13.10
N SER A 54 31.25 4.59 12.16
CA SER A 54 30.01 4.03 11.64
C SER A 54 29.35 3.17 12.73
N PRO A 55 28.11 3.45 13.16
CA PRO A 55 27.39 2.62 14.13
C PRO A 55 26.94 1.24 13.58
N LEU A 56 27.18 0.96 12.29
CA LEU A 56 26.55 -0.18 11.61
C LEU A 56 27.25 -1.53 11.81
N GLU A 57 28.52 -1.56 12.23
CA GLU A 57 29.21 -2.84 12.50
C GLU A 57 28.78 -3.46 13.84
N ASN A 58 28.28 -2.67 14.79
CA ASN A 58 27.82 -3.16 16.09
C ASN A 58 26.37 -3.66 16.10
N GLU A 59 25.51 -3.23 15.17
CA GLU A 59 24.13 -3.73 15.07
C GLU A 59 24.02 -5.16 14.49
N LEU A 60 25.09 -5.69 13.90
CA LEU A 60 25.13 -7.07 13.39
C LEU A 60 25.78 -8.06 14.36
N SER A 61 26.30 -7.61 15.52
CA SER A 61 27.10 -8.46 16.40
C SER A 61 26.55 -8.70 17.81
N ASP A 62 25.45 -8.06 18.25
CA ASP A 62 25.07 -8.18 19.68
C ASP A 62 23.57 -8.10 20.04
N GLU A 63 22.70 -8.75 19.26
CA GLU A 63 21.36 -9.13 19.75
C GLU A 63 21.31 -10.63 20.02
N SER A 64 21.68 -11.01 21.24
CA SER A 64 21.55 -12.37 21.78
C SER A 64 20.07 -12.69 22.07
N ILE A 65 19.33 -12.93 21.01
CA ILE A 65 18.00 -13.52 21.10
C ILE A 65 18.17 -14.96 21.62
N LYS A 66 17.62 -15.26 22.81
CA LYS A 66 17.41 -16.64 23.29
C LYS A 66 16.33 -17.34 22.46
N TYR A 67 16.53 -17.47 21.15
CA TYR A 67 16.02 -18.64 20.47
C TYR A 67 16.73 -19.83 21.10
N THR A 68 16.04 -20.95 21.26
CA THR A 68 16.70 -22.24 21.40
C THR A 68 17.52 -22.43 20.13
N THR A 69 18.75 -21.92 20.14
CA THR A 69 19.77 -22.12 19.14
C THR A 69 20.12 -23.59 19.25
N LYS A 70 19.27 -24.44 18.63
CA LYS A 70 19.83 -25.53 17.86
C LYS A 70 20.83 -24.84 16.96
N SER A 71 22.10 -24.84 17.39
CA SER A 71 23.25 -24.52 16.56
C SER A 71 22.93 -25.13 15.21
N ALA A 72 22.72 -24.27 14.21
CA ALA A 72 22.39 -24.69 12.88
C ALA A 72 23.59 -25.52 12.42
N ARG A 73 23.54 -26.84 12.68
CA ARG A 73 24.54 -27.77 12.19
C ARG A 73 24.51 -27.55 10.70
N ILE A 74 25.61 -27.03 10.17
CA ILE A 74 25.81 -26.89 8.74
C ILE A 74 25.59 -28.30 8.20
N ASP A 75 24.48 -28.48 7.50
CA ASP A 75 24.24 -29.73 6.81
C ASP A 75 25.27 -29.81 5.69
N LEU A 76 26.35 -30.56 5.93
CA LEU A 76 27.43 -30.74 4.98
C LEU A 76 26.93 -31.40 3.68
N ASN A 77 25.71 -31.95 3.69
CA ASN A 77 25.05 -32.57 2.55
C ASN A 77 24.11 -31.61 1.81
N ALA A 78 23.86 -30.40 2.32
CA ALA A 78 23.06 -29.42 1.60
C ALA A 78 23.74 -29.05 0.27
N THR A 79 22.97 -29.00 -0.81
CA THR A 79 23.50 -28.62 -2.13
C THR A 79 23.96 -27.18 -2.10
N LEU A 80 25.13 -26.89 -2.68
CA LEU A 80 25.66 -25.52 -2.84
C LEU A 80 25.31 -24.91 -4.21
N GLU A 81 24.69 -25.70 -5.07
CA GLU A 81 24.20 -25.26 -6.37
C GLU A 81 22.92 -24.43 -6.20
N THR A 82 22.78 -23.40 -7.02
CA THR A 82 21.56 -22.61 -7.09
C THR A 82 20.47 -23.39 -7.81
N THR A 83 19.32 -23.57 -7.15
CA THR A 83 18.12 -24.12 -7.78
C THR A 83 17.12 -22.99 -8.04
N VAL A 84 16.28 -23.15 -9.06
CA VAL A 84 15.26 -22.16 -9.42
C VAL A 84 13.94 -22.87 -9.67
N ARG A 85 12.87 -22.39 -9.04
CA ARG A 85 11.50 -22.82 -9.31
C ARG A 85 10.62 -21.61 -9.57
N CYS A 86 10.07 -21.51 -10.77
CA CYS A 86 9.19 -20.42 -11.16
C CYS A 86 7.74 -20.89 -11.31
N VAL A 87 6.79 -20.03 -10.95
CA VAL A 87 5.34 -20.26 -11.01
C VAL A 87 4.66 -19.02 -11.60
N GLY A 88 3.62 -19.23 -12.40
CA GLY A 88 2.86 -18.19 -13.08
C GLY A 88 3.29 -17.99 -14.53
N SER A 89 2.53 -17.17 -15.26
CA SER A 89 2.89 -16.78 -16.63
C SER A 89 4.14 -15.90 -16.64
N VAL A 90 4.80 -15.76 -17.79
CA VAL A 90 5.93 -14.83 -17.97
C VAL A 90 5.61 -13.39 -17.53
N TYR A 91 4.33 -13.02 -17.53
CA TYR A 91 3.89 -11.70 -17.10
C TYR A 91 3.79 -11.58 -15.59
N ASN A 92 3.39 -12.62 -14.88
CA ASN A 92 3.23 -12.63 -13.43
C ASN A 92 4.15 -13.69 -12.82
N GLN A 93 5.36 -13.86 -13.35
CA GLN A 93 6.23 -14.94 -12.93
C GLN A 93 6.82 -14.64 -11.56
N SER A 94 6.60 -15.54 -10.60
CA SER A 94 7.29 -15.54 -9.32
C SER A 94 8.29 -16.68 -9.31
N CYS A 95 9.51 -16.44 -8.82
CA CYS A 95 10.54 -17.47 -8.73
C CYS A 95 11.05 -17.56 -7.29
N LEU A 96 11.19 -18.80 -6.83
CA LEU A 96 11.93 -19.17 -5.64
C LEU A 96 13.32 -19.63 -6.09
N PHE A 97 14.34 -19.01 -5.54
CA PHE A 97 15.73 -19.42 -5.70
C PHE A 97 16.23 -20.00 -4.39
N GLU A 98 16.89 -21.14 -4.42
CA GLU A 98 17.60 -21.70 -3.26
C GLU A 98 19.10 -21.59 -3.51
N ASN A 99 19.86 -21.18 -2.49
CA ASN A 99 21.29 -20.87 -2.62
C ASN A 99 21.57 -19.82 -3.72
N LEU A 100 20.84 -18.70 -3.73
CA LEU A 100 21.16 -17.59 -4.62
C LEU A 100 22.28 -16.74 -4.01
N TYR A 101 23.32 -16.45 -4.78
CA TYR A 101 24.47 -15.69 -4.31
C TYR A 101 24.35 -14.21 -4.65
N TYR A 102 24.99 -13.36 -3.85
CA TYR A 102 25.02 -11.92 -4.06
C TYR A 102 26.44 -11.40 -3.84
N VAL A 103 26.99 -10.74 -4.86
CA VAL A 103 28.36 -10.22 -4.87
C VAL A 103 28.43 -9.03 -5.82
N ASP A 104 29.22 -8.01 -5.47
CA ASP A 104 29.51 -6.86 -6.34
C ASP A 104 28.25 -6.27 -7.00
N SER A 105 27.21 -5.99 -6.21
CA SER A 105 26.01 -5.35 -6.77
C SER A 105 24.96 -6.30 -7.32
N THR A 106 25.27 -7.59 -7.43
CA THR A 106 24.60 -8.46 -8.42
C THR A 106 24.25 -9.83 -7.85
N PHE A 107 23.04 -10.31 -8.17
CA PHE A 107 22.65 -11.69 -7.93
C PHE A 107 23.37 -12.62 -8.92
N THR A 108 23.95 -13.71 -8.41
CA THR A 108 24.68 -14.70 -9.19
C THR A 108 24.19 -16.12 -8.85
N MET A 109 23.88 -16.91 -9.86
CA MET A 109 23.58 -18.33 -9.75
C MET A 109 24.86 -19.12 -9.99
N LEU A 110 25.16 -20.05 -9.08
CA LEU A 110 26.25 -21.01 -9.23
C LEU A 110 25.65 -22.35 -9.67
N ILE A 111 25.97 -22.80 -10.87
CA ILE A 111 25.36 -24.01 -11.47
C ILE A 111 26.40 -24.97 -12.02
N VAL A 112 26.08 -26.25 -12.05
CA VAL A 112 26.90 -27.28 -12.71
C VAL A 112 26.42 -27.45 -14.15
N LYS A 113 27.36 -27.50 -15.10
CA LYS A 113 27.04 -27.63 -16.53
C LYS A 113 26.15 -28.85 -16.80
N GLY A 114 25.30 -28.72 -17.81
CA GLY A 114 24.39 -29.77 -18.27
C GLY A 114 23.06 -29.85 -17.50
N LYS A 115 22.86 -29.05 -16.44
CA LYS A 115 21.56 -28.95 -15.76
C LYS A 115 20.73 -27.80 -16.36
N PRO A 116 19.57 -28.09 -16.98
CA PRO A 116 18.72 -27.02 -17.50
C PRO A 116 18.09 -26.24 -16.34
N LEU A 117 18.12 -24.90 -16.45
CA LEU A 117 17.33 -24.02 -15.57
C LEU A 117 16.01 -23.67 -16.27
N PRO A 118 14.90 -23.51 -15.52
CA PRO A 118 13.69 -22.95 -16.10
C PRO A 118 13.96 -21.53 -16.61
N GLU A 119 13.21 -21.09 -17.61
CA GLU A 119 13.18 -19.69 -18.02
C GLU A 119 12.74 -18.84 -16.83
N HIS A 120 13.57 -17.87 -16.46
CA HIS A 120 13.32 -16.99 -15.32
C HIS A 120 13.66 -15.56 -15.72
N SER A 121 12.72 -14.67 -15.45
CA SER A 121 12.85 -13.25 -15.74
C SER A 121 11.94 -12.51 -14.78
N VAL A 122 12.44 -12.24 -13.58
CA VAL A 122 11.63 -11.71 -12.49
C VAL A 122 11.64 -10.20 -12.48
N ARG A 123 10.46 -9.59 -12.25
CA ARG A 123 10.37 -8.16 -11.92
C ARG A 123 10.22 -8.00 -10.42
N THR A 124 10.97 -7.09 -9.83
CA THR A 124 10.93 -6.83 -8.40
C THR A 124 10.25 -5.52 -8.06
N ASP A 125 9.92 -4.69 -9.05
CA ASP A 125 9.37 -3.34 -8.88
C ASP A 125 8.21 -3.13 -9.86
N ALA A 126 7.13 -2.49 -9.38
CA ALA A 126 5.90 -2.24 -10.15
C ALA A 126 6.07 -1.20 -11.27
N PHE A 127 7.11 -0.38 -11.22
CA PHE A 127 7.34 0.76 -12.10
C PHE A 127 8.64 0.66 -12.92
N ILE A 128 9.56 -0.24 -12.56
CA ILE A 128 10.75 -0.52 -13.37
C ILE A 128 10.43 -1.57 -14.44
N PHE A 129 10.81 -1.26 -15.68
CA PHE A 129 10.53 -2.13 -16.84
C PHE A 129 11.61 -3.19 -17.10
N SER A 130 12.79 -3.03 -16.52
CA SER A 130 13.85 -4.03 -16.65
C SER A 130 13.51 -5.25 -15.80
N ASN A 131 13.72 -6.42 -16.39
CA ASN A 131 13.67 -7.67 -15.67
C ASN A 131 15.01 -7.90 -14.99
N LEU A 132 14.98 -8.40 -13.76
CA LEU A 132 16.16 -8.89 -13.08
C LEU A 132 16.44 -10.31 -13.56
N THR A 133 17.59 -10.51 -14.18
CA THR A 133 18.12 -11.83 -14.52
C THR A 133 19.43 -12.02 -13.74
N PRO A 134 19.50 -12.93 -12.76
CA PRO A 134 20.75 -13.21 -12.07
C PRO A 134 21.86 -13.63 -13.04
N ASN A 135 23.09 -13.17 -12.77
CA ASN A 135 24.28 -13.62 -13.49
C ASN A 135 24.45 -15.13 -13.32
N LYS A 136 25.12 -15.78 -14.28
CA LYS A 136 25.43 -17.21 -14.24
C LYS A 136 26.92 -17.43 -14.12
N ARG A 137 27.32 -18.32 -13.20
CA ARG A 137 28.66 -18.87 -13.14
C ARG A 137 28.55 -20.39 -13.17
N GLU A 138 29.12 -20.98 -14.21
CA GLU A 138 29.04 -22.41 -14.46
C GLU A 138 30.30 -23.14 -14.00
N PHE A 139 30.13 -24.35 -13.48
CA PHE A 139 31.20 -25.25 -13.05
C PHE A 139 31.11 -26.56 -13.83
N ASP A 140 32.25 -27.15 -14.16
CA ASP A 140 32.29 -28.42 -14.90
C ASP A 140 31.76 -29.58 -14.05
N THR A 141 32.11 -29.59 -12.76
CA THR A 141 31.63 -30.58 -11.80
C THR A 141 31.09 -29.96 -10.51
N TYR A 142 30.31 -30.73 -9.76
CA TYR A 142 29.88 -30.31 -8.43
C TYR A 142 31.05 -30.18 -7.44
N VAL A 143 32.13 -30.94 -7.63
CA VAL A 143 33.34 -30.86 -6.79
C VAL A 143 34.00 -29.49 -6.97
N ASP A 144 34.12 -28.99 -8.21
CA ASP A 144 34.67 -27.65 -8.49
C ASP A 144 33.82 -26.55 -7.87
N LEU A 145 32.48 -26.67 -7.97
CA LEU A 145 31.55 -25.76 -7.32
C LEU A 145 31.72 -25.79 -5.80
N GLN A 146 31.80 -26.97 -5.20
CA GLN A 146 31.98 -27.12 -3.76
C GLN A 146 33.31 -26.53 -3.28
N GLN A 147 34.40 -26.77 -4.01
CA GLN A 147 35.72 -26.20 -3.72
C GLN A 147 35.67 -24.68 -3.84
N PHE A 148 35.04 -24.13 -4.88
CA PHE A 148 34.88 -22.69 -5.02
C PHE A 148 34.10 -22.08 -3.84
N VAL A 149 32.96 -22.67 -3.48
CA VAL A 149 32.12 -22.13 -2.41
C VAL A 149 32.80 -22.24 -1.04
N ARG A 150 33.40 -23.40 -0.72
CA ARG A 150 33.98 -23.69 0.60
C ARG A 150 35.39 -23.14 0.80
N CYS A 151 36.19 -23.07 -0.26
CA CYS A 151 37.60 -22.70 -0.15
C CYS A 151 37.91 -21.30 -0.71
N VAL A 152 37.13 -20.80 -1.66
CA VAL A 152 37.42 -19.52 -2.33
C VAL A 152 36.55 -18.39 -1.77
N ILE A 153 35.22 -18.52 -1.82
CA ILE A 153 34.35 -17.37 -1.53
C ILE A 153 33.82 -17.32 -0.09
N GLN A 154 33.66 -18.47 0.58
CA GLN A 154 33.19 -18.60 1.97
C GLN A 154 32.05 -17.61 2.30
N PRO A 155 30.89 -17.74 1.64
CA PRO A 155 29.89 -16.69 1.60
C PRO A 155 29.25 -16.50 2.98
N LYS A 156 28.91 -15.25 3.32
CA LYS A 156 28.05 -14.98 4.49
C LYS A 156 26.62 -15.41 4.20
N ARG A 157 26.06 -16.26 5.06
CA ARG A 157 24.75 -16.90 4.85
C ARG A 157 23.63 -16.07 5.45
N PHE A 158 22.59 -15.83 4.66
CA PHE A 158 21.30 -15.29 5.08
C PHE A 158 20.31 -16.47 5.23
N PRO A 159 20.10 -16.97 6.46
CA PRO A 159 19.21 -18.10 6.68
C PRO A 159 17.75 -17.71 6.45
N TYR A 160 16.92 -18.73 6.28
CA TYR A 160 15.47 -18.66 6.08
C TYR A 160 15.06 -17.96 4.78
N VAL A 161 13.74 -17.87 4.57
CA VAL A 161 13.16 -17.19 3.40
C VAL A 161 13.47 -15.70 3.46
N THR A 162 13.93 -15.16 2.33
CA THR A 162 14.02 -13.73 2.06
C THR A 162 13.02 -13.34 0.96
N LEU A 163 12.28 -12.25 1.16
CA LEU A 163 11.34 -11.71 0.18
C LEU A 163 11.93 -10.42 -0.42
N HIS A 164 12.17 -10.41 -1.73
CA HIS A 164 12.82 -9.28 -2.40
C HIS A 164 11.89 -8.51 -3.35
N PHE A 165 11.84 -7.19 -3.16
CA PHE A 165 11.11 -6.24 -4.00
C PHE A 165 11.73 -4.84 -3.96
N GLY A 166 11.46 -4.01 -4.96
CA GLY A 166 11.71 -2.58 -4.99
C GLY A 166 10.42 -1.81 -4.73
N GLN A 167 10.52 -0.66 -4.07
CA GLN A 167 9.35 0.16 -3.78
C GLN A 167 9.68 1.66 -3.89
N PRO A 168 9.28 2.33 -4.98
CA PRO A 168 9.32 3.78 -5.03
C PRO A 168 8.28 4.36 -4.07
N TRP A 169 8.50 5.58 -3.57
CA TRP A 169 7.52 6.29 -2.74
C TRP A 169 7.11 5.59 -1.44
N HIS A 170 8.00 4.82 -0.82
CA HIS A 170 7.73 4.17 0.48
C HIS A 170 7.38 5.16 1.61
N HIS A 171 7.62 6.47 1.43
CA HIS A 171 7.15 7.53 2.32
C HIS A 171 5.64 7.69 2.38
N ASN A 172 4.91 7.18 1.38
CA ASN A 172 3.47 7.05 1.45
C ASN A 172 3.14 5.59 1.79
N ILE A 173 2.61 5.36 2.99
CA ILE A 173 2.33 4.01 3.47
C ILE A 173 1.36 3.23 2.58
N GLY A 174 0.41 3.89 1.91
CA GLY A 174 -0.48 3.22 0.94
C GLY A 174 0.30 2.66 -0.24
N HIS A 175 1.17 3.48 -0.85
CA HIS A 175 2.06 3.02 -1.92
C HIS A 175 3.01 1.94 -1.41
N ALA A 176 3.65 2.14 -0.25
CA ALA A 176 4.55 1.16 0.36
C ALA A 176 3.92 -0.24 0.46
N LEU A 177 2.69 -0.29 0.98
CA LEU A 177 1.97 -1.54 1.16
C LEU A 177 1.54 -2.14 -0.17
N PHE A 178 0.93 -1.37 -1.07
CA PHE A 178 0.20 -1.94 -2.20
C PHE A 178 0.96 -1.92 -3.51
N ASP A 179 1.99 -1.09 -3.70
CA ASP A 179 2.81 -1.15 -4.91
C ASP A 179 4.03 -2.07 -4.74
N GLY A 180 4.39 -2.40 -3.49
CA GLY A 180 5.63 -3.14 -3.17
C GLY A 180 5.40 -4.38 -2.31
N LEU A 181 4.99 -4.19 -1.04
CA LEU A 181 4.94 -5.30 -0.08
C LEU A 181 3.85 -6.35 -0.41
N TYR A 182 2.64 -5.91 -0.73
CA TYR A 182 1.53 -6.77 -1.12
C TYR A 182 1.87 -7.67 -2.32
N PRO A 183 2.31 -7.14 -3.47
CA PRO A 183 2.63 -7.98 -4.62
C PRO A 183 3.81 -8.92 -4.33
N ALA A 184 4.79 -8.49 -3.53
CA ALA A 184 5.86 -9.37 -3.05
C ALA A 184 5.29 -10.53 -2.21
N TYR A 185 4.38 -10.23 -1.28
CA TYR A 185 3.76 -11.25 -0.45
C TYR A 185 2.93 -12.25 -1.27
N VAL A 186 2.22 -11.80 -2.31
CA VAL A 186 1.51 -12.66 -3.27
C VAL A 186 2.48 -13.64 -3.95
N ALA A 187 3.65 -13.16 -4.39
CA ALA A 187 4.68 -14.02 -4.96
C ALA A 187 5.12 -15.13 -3.99
N MET A 188 5.21 -14.83 -2.69
CA MET A 188 5.57 -15.81 -1.66
C MET A 188 4.43 -16.78 -1.32
N ILE A 189 3.16 -16.36 -1.39
CA ILE A 189 1.99 -17.25 -1.17
C ILE A 189 2.01 -18.42 -2.17
N ARG A 190 2.49 -18.21 -3.40
CA ARG A 190 2.61 -19.26 -4.42
C ARG A 190 3.60 -20.38 -4.05
N PHE A 191 4.43 -20.17 -3.04
CA PHE A 191 5.41 -21.13 -2.54
C PHE A 191 5.09 -21.60 -1.11
N THR A 192 3.82 -21.85 -0.82
CA THR A 192 3.31 -22.45 0.43
C THR A 192 4.17 -23.62 0.92
N PRO A 193 4.42 -23.74 2.24
CA PRO A 193 3.87 -22.93 3.35
C PRO A 193 4.71 -21.69 3.75
N ARG A 194 5.66 -21.23 2.92
CA ARG A 194 6.65 -20.20 3.30
C ARG A 194 6.07 -18.92 3.90
N HIS A 195 4.93 -18.45 3.38
CA HIS A 195 4.27 -17.22 3.85
C HIS A 195 3.73 -17.31 5.30
N LEU A 196 3.59 -18.52 5.86
CA LEU A 196 3.14 -18.76 7.22
C LEU A 196 4.24 -18.60 8.26
N TYR A 197 5.50 -18.59 7.85
CA TYR A 197 6.66 -18.46 8.74
C TYR A 197 7.18 -17.00 8.76
N PRO A 198 8.00 -16.63 9.76
CA PRO A 198 8.81 -15.42 9.69
C PRO A 198 9.76 -15.48 8.48
N PHE A 199 9.95 -14.34 7.82
CA PHE A 199 10.86 -14.18 6.69
C PHE A 199 11.51 -12.81 6.74
N ARG A 200 12.65 -12.69 6.05
CA ARG A 200 13.38 -11.43 5.95
C ARG A 200 12.91 -10.65 4.75
N ILE A 201 12.84 -9.33 4.84
CA ILE A 201 12.59 -8.47 3.66
C ILE A 201 13.91 -7.94 3.12
N LEU A 202 14.15 -8.08 1.82
CA LEU A 202 15.18 -7.34 1.09
C LEU A 202 14.46 -6.28 0.25
N ALA A 203 14.54 -5.02 0.64
CA ALA A 203 13.77 -3.95 -0.01
C ALA A 203 14.67 -2.94 -0.71
N GLY A 204 14.38 -2.66 -1.98
CA GLY A 204 14.87 -1.49 -2.70
C GLY A 204 14.10 -0.24 -2.29
N ILE A 205 14.46 0.34 -1.14
CA ILE A 205 13.89 1.57 -0.60
C ILE A 205 14.98 2.59 -0.29
N ASP A 206 14.60 3.87 -0.32
CA ASP A 206 15.47 4.97 0.10
C ASP A 206 15.55 5.05 1.63
N THR A 207 16.52 5.82 2.11
CA THR A 207 16.57 6.17 3.54
C THR A 207 15.50 7.22 3.82
N CYS A 208 14.62 6.96 4.78
CA CYS A 208 13.65 7.94 5.23
C CYS A 208 13.55 7.95 6.76
N ASN A 209 13.75 9.13 7.35
CA ASN A 209 13.80 9.28 8.81
C ASN A 209 12.41 9.19 9.46
N ASP A 210 11.35 9.59 8.75
CA ASP A 210 10.00 9.71 9.32
C ASP A 210 8.99 8.72 8.70
N CYS A 211 9.48 7.71 7.97
CA CYS A 211 8.64 6.76 7.27
C CYS A 211 8.27 5.56 8.13
N TRP A 212 6.97 5.29 8.27
CA TRP A 212 6.49 4.10 8.98
C TRP A 212 6.75 2.81 8.21
N SER A 213 7.00 2.89 6.90
CA SER A 213 7.14 1.71 6.04
C SER A 213 8.23 0.74 6.51
N GLU A 214 9.35 1.24 7.03
CA GLU A 214 10.47 0.38 7.46
C GLU A 214 10.10 -0.46 8.68
N ASP A 215 9.48 0.16 9.69
CA ASP A 215 8.95 -0.54 10.87
C ASP A 215 7.84 -1.52 10.47
N VAL A 216 6.90 -1.09 9.62
CA VAL A 216 5.82 -1.94 9.10
C VAL A 216 6.37 -3.14 8.34
N TYR A 217 7.37 -2.95 7.49
CA TYR A 217 8.03 -4.05 6.75
C TYR A 217 8.75 -4.99 7.70
N SER A 218 9.56 -4.43 8.60
CA SER A 218 10.33 -5.20 9.59
C SER A 218 9.41 -6.14 10.39
N ARG A 219 8.30 -5.60 10.91
CA ARG A 219 7.26 -6.37 11.61
C ARG A 219 6.55 -7.34 10.67
N PHE A 220 6.13 -6.90 9.48
CA PHE A 220 5.48 -7.78 8.48
C PHE A 220 6.31 -9.03 8.22
N GLY A 221 7.62 -8.89 8.02
CA GLY A 221 8.53 -10.02 7.79
C GLY A 221 8.76 -10.86 9.04
N GLY A 222 8.97 -10.21 10.19
CA GLY A 222 9.26 -10.87 11.46
C GLY A 222 10.74 -11.29 11.62
N LEU A 223 11.56 -11.21 10.57
CA LEU A 223 13.03 -11.35 10.62
C LEU A 223 13.77 -10.06 10.24
N GLY A 224 13.06 -8.92 10.24
CA GLY A 224 13.61 -7.61 9.90
C GLY A 224 13.75 -7.34 8.41
N ILE A 225 14.43 -6.23 8.12
CA ILE A 225 14.62 -5.67 6.77
C ILE A 225 16.11 -5.48 6.48
N ILE A 226 16.52 -5.85 5.26
CA ILE A 226 17.79 -5.44 4.66
C ILE A 226 17.45 -4.44 3.55
N LYS A 227 18.01 -3.23 3.64
CA LYS A 227 17.92 -2.28 2.53
C LYS A 227 18.86 -2.75 1.42
N HIS A 228 18.37 -2.81 0.19
CA HIS A 228 19.16 -3.23 -0.96
C HIS A 228 20.43 -2.37 -1.11
N SER A 229 20.33 -1.05 -0.90
CA SER A 229 21.48 -0.12 -0.91
C SER A 229 22.58 -0.46 0.12
N VAL A 230 22.22 -1.03 1.27
CA VAL A 230 23.18 -1.50 2.29
C VAL A 230 23.83 -2.78 1.82
N LEU A 231 23.06 -3.75 1.33
CA LEU A 231 23.60 -4.99 0.77
C LEU A 231 24.55 -4.71 -0.40
N ASN A 232 24.24 -3.73 -1.27
CA ASN A 232 25.11 -3.32 -2.37
C ASN A 232 26.50 -2.94 -1.87
N LYS A 233 26.56 -2.05 -0.87
CA LYS A 233 27.82 -1.59 -0.27
C LYS A 233 28.58 -2.74 0.39
N LEU A 234 27.87 -3.60 1.12
CA LEU A 234 28.46 -4.73 1.83
C LEU A 234 29.00 -5.82 0.89
N SER A 235 28.41 -5.96 -0.30
CA SER A 235 28.76 -6.99 -1.29
C SER A 235 30.05 -6.74 -2.07
N SER A 236 30.68 -5.56 -1.92
CA SER A 236 31.92 -5.23 -2.62
C SER A 236 33.06 -6.16 -2.19
N GLY A 237 33.46 -7.07 -3.09
CA GLY A 237 34.47 -8.10 -2.84
C GLY A 237 34.05 -9.17 -1.82
N ARG A 238 32.78 -9.20 -1.40
CA ARG A 238 32.27 -10.14 -0.39
C ARG A 238 31.04 -10.87 -0.90
N TRP A 239 31.06 -12.18 -0.74
CA TRP A 239 29.96 -13.04 -1.16
C TRP A 239 28.94 -13.23 -0.04
N TYR A 240 27.68 -13.14 -0.41
CA TYR A 240 26.54 -13.50 0.41
C TYR A 240 25.75 -14.62 -0.28
N VAL A 241 25.07 -15.45 0.50
CA VAL A 241 24.17 -16.49 -0.03
C VAL A 241 22.86 -16.47 0.73
N PHE A 242 21.75 -16.52 0.00
CA PHE A 242 20.41 -16.68 0.55
C PHE A 242 20.03 -18.15 0.53
N ASP A 243 19.59 -18.70 1.68
CA ASP A 243 19.07 -20.06 1.74
C ASP A 243 17.90 -20.22 0.79
N GLU A 244 16.94 -19.29 0.90
CA GLU A 244 15.80 -19.17 0.02
C GLU A 244 15.51 -17.69 -0.23
N ILE A 245 15.25 -17.33 -1.49
CA ILE A 245 14.80 -15.98 -1.85
C ILE A 245 13.68 -16.03 -2.88
N VAL A 246 12.60 -15.31 -2.60
CA VAL A 246 11.45 -15.16 -3.49
C VAL A 246 11.49 -13.80 -4.17
N MET A 247 11.35 -13.81 -5.49
CA MET A 247 11.29 -12.62 -6.35
C MET A 247 10.20 -12.78 -7.41
N GLY A 248 9.83 -11.70 -8.10
CA GLY A 248 8.89 -11.77 -9.23
C GLY A 248 7.47 -11.33 -8.86
N SER A 249 7.39 -10.13 -8.30
CA SER A 249 6.16 -9.45 -7.89
C SER A 249 5.79 -8.28 -8.79
N GLY A 250 6.72 -7.72 -9.57
CA GLY A 250 6.62 -6.36 -10.15
C GLY A 250 5.59 -6.12 -11.25
N THR A 251 4.73 -7.08 -11.57
CA THR A 251 3.54 -6.88 -12.42
C THR A 251 2.23 -7.03 -11.65
N MET A 252 2.29 -7.62 -10.46
CA MET A 252 1.22 -7.65 -9.50
C MET A 252 1.10 -6.22 -8.94
N CYS A 253 -0.10 -5.64 -8.92
CA CYS A 253 -0.38 -4.23 -8.60
C CYS A 253 -0.31 -3.23 -9.75
N GLN A 254 -0.38 -3.73 -10.98
CA GLN A 254 -0.91 -2.90 -12.06
C GLN A 254 -2.33 -2.46 -11.71
N ARG A 255 -2.67 -1.22 -12.08
CA ARG A 255 -4.04 -0.66 -12.05
C ARG A 255 -4.99 -1.38 -13.04
N CYS A 256 -4.75 -2.67 -13.25
CA CYS A 256 -5.50 -3.50 -14.16
C CYS A 256 -6.80 -3.89 -13.48
N THR A 257 -7.88 -3.61 -14.17
CA THR A 257 -9.23 -3.93 -13.70
C THR A 257 -9.79 -5.14 -14.42
N ARG A 258 -8.95 -5.97 -15.04
CA ARG A 258 -9.40 -7.32 -15.40
C ARG A 258 -9.65 -8.13 -14.11
N PRO A 259 -10.73 -8.90 -14.00
CA PRO A 259 -11.05 -9.64 -12.78
C PRO A 259 -9.94 -10.59 -12.30
N ASP A 260 -9.12 -11.10 -13.23
CA ASP A 260 -7.93 -11.94 -12.97
C ASP A 260 -6.67 -11.15 -12.56
N LEU A 261 -6.68 -9.81 -12.67
CA LEU A 261 -5.53 -8.94 -12.35
C LEU A 261 -5.87 -7.83 -11.34
N GLN A 262 -7.12 -7.70 -10.91
CA GLN A 262 -7.57 -6.78 -9.87
C GLN A 262 -6.96 -7.19 -8.52
N LEU A 263 -6.08 -6.34 -7.97
CA LEU A 263 -5.29 -6.65 -6.76
C LEU A 263 -4.75 -8.09 -6.83
N ALA A 264 -3.82 -8.31 -7.77
CA ALA A 264 -3.37 -9.63 -8.21
C ALA A 264 -3.21 -10.66 -7.07
N GLY A 265 -3.76 -11.86 -7.27
CA GLY A 265 -3.79 -12.91 -6.25
C GLY A 265 -4.88 -12.75 -5.20
N GLY A 266 -5.54 -11.59 -5.10
CA GLY A 266 -6.50 -11.26 -4.05
C GLY A 266 -7.69 -12.21 -3.98
N VAL A 267 -8.21 -12.64 -5.14
CA VAL A 267 -9.33 -13.59 -5.24
C VAL A 267 -8.82 -15.02 -5.38
N GLU A 268 -7.95 -15.29 -6.36
CA GLU A 268 -7.51 -16.66 -6.70
C GLU A 268 -6.68 -17.34 -5.60
N LEU A 269 -5.91 -16.55 -4.82
CA LEU A 269 -5.05 -17.05 -3.72
C LEU A 269 -5.55 -16.60 -2.34
N ASP A 270 -6.70 -15.94 -2.26
CA ASP A 270 -7.18 -15.24 -1.05
C ASP A 270 -6.11 -14.26 -0.47
N ALA A 271 -5.24 -13.72 -1.34
CA ALA A 271 -4.03 -13.05 -0.89
C ALA A 271 -4.30 -11.73 -0.15
N SER A 272 -5.35 -10.99 -0.50
CA SER A 272 -5.77 -9.79 0.25
C SER A 272 -6.12 -10.13 1.69
N ARG A 273 -6.79 -11.26 1.90
CA ARG A 273 -7.18 -11.72 3.23
C ARG A 273 -5.97 -12.23 4.02
N LEU A 274 -5.11 -13.05 3.40
CA LEU A 274 -3.86 -13.52 4.01
C LEU A 274 -2.92 -12.37 4.37
N PHE A 275 -2.85 -11.34 3.53
CA PHE A 275 -2.04 -10.13 3.78
C PHE A 275 -2.58 -9.34 4.97
N ARG A 276 -3.91 -9.10 5.02
CA ARG A 276 -4.58 -8.46 6.15
C ARG A 276 -4.31 -9.22 7.45
N ASP A 277 -4.53 -10.52 7.46
CA ASP A 277 -4.42 -11.31 8.70
C ASP A 277 -2.99 -11.32 9.22
N ARG A 278 -1.99 -11.47 8.32
CA ARG A 278 -0.58 -11.33 8.69
C ARG A 278 -0.30 -9.93 9.23
N MET A 279 -0.90 -8.89 8.62
CA MET A 279 -0.73 -7.53 9.14
C MET A 279 -1.25 -7.34 10.54
N TYR A 280 -2.42 -7.89 10.84
CA TYR A 280 -2.96 -7.89 12.19
C TYR A 280 -2.08 -8.72 13.14
N GLN A 281 -1.71 -9.93 12.77
CA GLN A 281 -0.91 -10.82 13.60
C GLN A 281 0.44 -10.19 13.99
N GLN A 282 1.21 -9.70 13.01
CA GLN A 282 2.56 -9.18 13.23
C GLN A 282 2.56 -7.83 13.98
N HIS A 283 1.40 -7.18 14.10
CA HIS A 283 1.20 -5.96 14.88
C HIS A 283 0.44 -6.20 16.20
N GLY A 284 0.37 -7.45 16.67
CA GLY A 284 -0.14 -7.78 18.00
C GLY A 284 -1.67 -7.87 18.12
N PHE A 285 -2.40 -7.98 17.01
CA PHE A 285 -3.85 -8.11 17.02
C PHE A 285 -4.29 -9.57 17.03
N LEU A 286 -4.67 -10.06 18.21
CA LEU A 286 -5.32 -11.36 18.41
C LEU A 286 -6.72 -11.19 19.05
N PRO A 287 -7.65 -12.16 18.89
CA PRO A 287 -7.59 -13.27 17.94
C PRO A 287 -7.61 -12.78 16.49
N LEU A 288 -7.15 -13.62 15.57
CA LEU A 288 -7.22 -13.36 14.13
C LEU A 288 -8.67 -13.12 13.69
N THR A 289 -8.86 -12.33 12.64
CA THR A 289 -10.18 -12.07 12.06
C THR A 289 -10.85 -13.39 11.70
N CYS A 290 -11.98 -13.70 12.36
CA CYS A 290 -12.76 -14.90 12.07
C CYS A 290 -13.20 -14.92 10.61
N ARG A 291 -13.09 -16.09 9.98
CA ARG A 291 -13.60 -16.33 8.62
C ARG A 291 -15.10 -16.56 8.70
N TYR A 292 -15.86 -15.75 7.98
CA TYR A 292 -17.30 -15.92 7.88
C TYR A 292 -17.70 -16.34 6.46
N LYS A 293 -18.76 -17.13 6.31
CA LYS A 293 -19.36 -17.43 4.99
C LYS A 293 -20.37 -16.34 4.59
N SER A 294 -20.90 -15.62 5.58
CA SER A 294 -21.85 -14.51 5.43
C SER A 294 -21.55 -13.38 6.41
N SER A 295 -21.84 -12.13 6.03
CA SER A 295 -21.74 -10.98 6.94
C SER A 295 -22.67 -11.07 8.17
N LEU A 296 -23.66 -11.98 8.16
CA LEU A 296 -24.59 -12.20 9.28
C LEU A 296 -23.99 -12.95 10.46
N GLU A 297 -22.93 -13.74 10.26
CA GLU A 297 -22.47 -14.72 11.26
C GLU A 297 -22.01 -14.10 12.59
N HIS A 298 -21.73 -12.80 12.62
CA HIS A 298 -21.29 -12.07 13.80
C HIS A 298 -22.11 -10.80 14.09
N ARG A 299 -23.30 -10.67 13.50
CA ARG A 299 -24.12 -9.46 13.59
C ARG A 299 -25.51 -9.76 14.13
N LYS A 300 -25.99 -8.89 15.01
CA LYS A 300 -27.38 -8.86 15.47
C LYS A 300 -28.11 -7.70 14.79
N SER A 301 -29.42 -7.84 14.64
CA SER A 301 -30.26 -6.83 13.97
C SER A 301 -30.29 -5.46 14.70
N ASN A 302 -29.89 -5.42 15.96
CA ASN A 302 -29.84 -4.23 16.81
C ASN A 302 -28.42 -3.69 17.05
N ASP A 303 -27.40 -4.25 16.40
CA ASP A 303 -26.04 -3.72 16.51
C ASP A 303 -25.97 -2.30 15.91
N ILE A 304 -25.22 -1.42 16.58
CA ILE A 304 -24.89 -0.10 16.04
C ILE A 304 -23.66 -0.25 15.16
N LEU A 305 -23.83 -0.07 13.86
CA LEU A 305 -22.74 -0.16 12.90
C LEU A 305 -21.82 1.05 13.01
N ARG A 306 -20.52 0.82 12.91
CA ARG A 306 -19.49 1.86 12.94
C ARG A 306 -19.10 2.26 11.52
N ALA A 307 -19.44 3.48 11.15
CA ALA A 307 -19.09 4.05 9.86
C ALA A 307 -18.03 5.14 10.02
N TYR A 308 -17.07 5.17 9.10
CA TYR A 308 -16.01 6.18 9.13
C TYR A 308 -15.89 6.84 7.77
N VAL A 309 -15.99 8.17 7.74
CA VAL A 309 -15.63 8.99 6.60
C VAL A 309 -14.18 9.37 6.71
N VAL A 310 -13.37 8.89 5.77
CA VAL A 310 -11.96 9.25 5.64
C VAL A 310 -11.85 10.54 4.82
N ASP A 311 -11.33 11.60 5.44
CA ASP A 311 -11.02 12.85 4.75
C ASP A 311 -10.11 12.62 3.55
N ASN A 312 -10.37 13.35 2.48
CA ASN A 312 -9.60 13.29 1.26
C ASN A 312 -9.28 14.69 0.78
N LYS A 313 -8.01 14.93 0.40
CA LYS A 313 -7.57 16.21 -0.17
C LYS A 313 -8.34 16.62 -1.44
N ARG A 314 -9.03 15.68 -2.09
CA ARG A 314 -9.82 15.90 -3.31
C ARG A 314 -11.26 16.35 -3.02
N PHE A 315 -11.69 16.38 -1.76
CA PHE A 315 -12.98 16.97 -1.40
C PHE A 315 -12.84 18.49 -1.41
N THR A 316 -13.83 19.17 -1.99
CA THR A 316 -13.98 20.63 -1.86
C THR A 316 -14.51 20.99 -0.46
N LEU A 317 -14.63 22.29 -0.15
CA LEU A 317 -15.30 22.72 1.08
C LEU A 317 -16.79 22.35 1.06
N ASP A 318 -17.44 22.53 -0.08
CA ASP A 318 -18.85 22.17 -0.27
C ASP A 318 -19.07 20.66 -0.14
N ASP A 319 -18.19 19.84 -0.73
CA ASP A 319 -18.23 18.38 -0.57
C ASP A 319 -18.17 18.00 0.92
N ARG A 320 -17.25 18.61 1.70
CA ARG A 320 -17.13 18.35 3.14
C ARG A 320 -18.37 18.78 3.92
N LYS A 321 -18.97 19.93 3.57
CA LYS A 321 -20.22 20.39 4.18
C LYS A 321 -21.34 19.38 3.94
N GLU A 322 -21.56 18.96 2.69
CA GLU A 322 -22.62 18.00 2.34
C GLU A 322 -22.42 16.63 3.00
N ILE A 323 -21.16 16.20 3.18
CA ILE A 323 -20.83 14.99 3.92
C ILE A 323 -21.11 15.16 5.43
N ASN A 324 -20.76 16.29 6.02
CA ASN A 324 -21.04 16.57 7.44
C ASN A 324 -22.54 16.65 7.72
N ASP A 325 -23.31 17.29 6.84
CA ASP A 325 -24.77 17.35 6.95
C ASP A 325 -25.37 15.93 6.88
N ALA A 326 -24.78 15.03 6.08
CA ALA A 326 -25.20 13.62 5.98
C ALA A 326 -24.85 12.83 7.25
N ILE A 327 -23.67 13.08 7.83
CA ILE A 327 -23.25 12.49 9.12
C ILE A 327 -24.21 12.89 10.23
N GLU A 328 -24.54 14.18 10.33
CA GLU A 328 -25.46 14.70 11.34
C GLU A 328 -26.85 14.07 11.21
N GLU A 329 -27.38 13.92 10.00
CA GLU A 329 -28.68 13.27 9.77
C GLU A 329 -28.68 11.80 10.24
N ILE A 330 -27.65 11.02 9.85
CA ILE A 330 -27.56 9.60 10.21
C ILE A 330 -27.42 9.44 11.73
N ASN A 331 -26.53 10.21 12.36
CA ASN A 331 -26.29 10.14 13.79
C ASN A 331 -27.52 10.60 14.59
N SER A 332 -28.20 11.66 14.16
CA SER A 332 -29.43 12.14 14.81
C SER A 332 -30.54 11.10 14.79
N TYR A 333 -30.72 10.37 13.69
CA TYR A 333 -31.65 9.25 13.63
C TYR A 333 -31.28 8.16 14.64
N THR A 334 -30.01 7.75 14.66
CA THR A 334 -29.51 6.72 15.58
C THR A 334 -29.72 7.12 17.05
N TYR A 335 -29.32 8.34 17.44
CA TYR A 335 -29.49 8.82 18.81
C TYR A 335 -30.95 8.97 19.22
N SER A 336 -31.79 9.52 18.34
CA SER A 336 -33.24 9.66 18.61
C SER A 336 -33.89 8.30 18.83
N TYR A 337 -33.50 7.28 18.05
CA TYR A 337 -34.00 5.92 18.22
C TYR A 337 -33.57 5.29 19.54
N ILE A 338 -32.28 5.39 19.90
CA ILE A 338 -31.74 4.88 21.17
C ILE A 338 -32.48 5.49 22.36
N HIS A 339 -32.73 6.81 22.34
CA HIS A 339 -33.48 7.48 23.41
C HIS A 339 -34.95 7.06 23.48
N LYS A 340 -35.61 6.81 22.33
CA LYS A 340 -37.03 6.39 22.29
C LYS A 340 -37.24 4.93 22.68
N MET A 341 -36.31 4.02 22.35
CA MET A 341 -36.39 2.59 22.66
C MET A 341 -36.43 2.29 24.15
N ILE A 342 -35.90 3.17 24.99
CA ILE A 342 -36.06 3.07 26.45
C ILE A 342 -37.55 3.04 26.82
N ASN A 343 -38.45 3.56 25.97
CA ASN A 343 -39.87 3.72 26.25
C ASN A 343 -40.84 3.05 25.26
N ASN A 344 -40.40 2.53 24.09
CA ASN A 344 -41.32 1.92 23.11
C ASN A 344 -40.64 0.98 22.10
N SER A 345 -41.21 -0.20 21.84
CA SER A 345 -40.65 -1.30 21.02
C SER A 345 -40.98 -1.21 19.53
N ASN A 346 -40.90 -0.02 18.94
CA ASN A 346 -41.21 0.16 17.51
C ASN A 346 -40.17 -0.52 16.61
N LYS A 347 -40.60 -0.99 15.44
CA LYS A 347 -39.72 -1.58 14.42
C LYS A 347 -38.76 -0.53 13.83
N LEU A 348 -37.47 -0.85 13.76
CA LEU A 348 -36.45 -0.04 13.09
C LEU A 348 -36.82 0.24 11.62
N GLN A 349 -36.85 1.50 11.21
CA GLN A 349 -37.01 1.88 9.80
C GLN A 349 -35.70 1.72 9.03
N TRP A 350 -34.59 2.07 9.69
CA TRP A 350 -33.23 2.03 9.16
C TRP A 350 -32.26 1.41 10.17
N PRO A 351 -31.15 0.80 9.71
CA PRO A 351 -30.05 0.36 10.56
C PRO A 351 -29.55 1.48 11.48
N LEU A 352 -29.15 1.13 12.69
CA LEU A 352 -28.47 2.06 13.60
C LEU A 352 -27.01 2.17 13.18
N ILE A 353 -26.57 3.39 12.88
CA ILE A 353 -25.23 3.66 12.35
C ILE A 353 -24.68 4.87 13.09
N ASN A 354 -23.45 4.74 13.61
CA ASN A 354 -22.67 5.84 14.14
C ASN A 354 -21.58 6.20 13.13
N VAL A 355 -21.67 7.39 12.53
CA VAL A 355 -20.73 7.88 11.52
C VAL A 355 -19.77 8.87 12.14
N THR A 356 -18.46 8.64 11.95
CA THR A 356 -17.38 9.52 12.42
C THR A 356 -16.54 10.01 11.25
N TYR A 357 -16.24 11.31 11.21
CA TYR A 357 -15.29 11.88 10.25
C TYR A 357 -13.86 11.80 10.80
N ILE A 358 -12.92 11.29 10.02
CA ILE A 358 -11.54 11.05 10.45
C ILE A 358 -10.52 11.54 9.42
N HIS A 359 -9.34 11.90 9.91
CA HIS A 359 -8.16 12.15 9.08
C HIS A 359 -7.09 11.12 9.46
N TYR A 360 -6.68 10.24 8.54
CA TYR A 360 -5.70 9.18 8.85
C TYR A 360 -4.40 9.73 9.44
N GLN A 361 -3.93 10.86 8.93
CA GLN A 361 -2.72 11.54 9.41
C GLN A 361 -2.83 12.09 10.85
N TRP A 362 -4.04 12.21 11.41
CA TRP A 362 -4.28 12.69 12.77
C TRP A 362 -4.50 11.55 13.76
N ILE A 363 -4.63 10.31 13.30
CA ILE A 363 -4.70 9.14 14.17
C ILE A 363 -3.30 8.91 14.73
N LYS A 364 -3.14 9.20 16.02
CA LYS A 364 -1.89 9.01 16.76
C LYS A 364 -2.00 7.80 17.68
N ALA A 365 -0.88 7.14 17.92
CA ALA A 365 -0.79 6.25 19.06
C ALA A 365 -1.08 7.04 20.35
N ASN A 366 -1.89 6.48 21.25
CA ASN A 366 -2.06 7.07 22.57
C ASN A 366 -0.77 6.81 23.36
N ASN A 367 -0.01 7.87 23.64
CA ASN A 367 1.19 7.79 24.46
C ASN A 367 0.89 7.41 25.93
N ASP A 368 -0.38 7.50 26.35
CA ASP A 368 -0.81 7.41 27.75
C ASP A 368 -1.20 6.01 28.22
N SER A 369 -0.89 4.94 27.48
CA SER A 369 -1.41 3.62 27.84
C SER A 369 -0.35 2.52 27.80
N SER A 370 0.13 2.18 28.99
CA SER A 370 0.46 0.81 29.39
C SER A 370 -0.77 -0.09 29.20
N ILE A 371 -1.13 -0.37 27.94
CA ILE A 371 -2.14 -1.39 27.64
C ILE A 371 -1.46 -2.72 27.92
N SER A 372 -1.72 -3.23 29.12
CA SER A 372 -1.59 -4.64 29.45
C SER A 372 -2.34 -5.44 28.39
N THR A 373 -1.63 -5.94 27.38
CA THR A 373 -2.23 -6.88 26.43
C THR A 373 -2.47 -8.17 27.19
N ASP A 374 -3.75 -8.52 27.40
CA ASP A 374 -4.13 -9.84 27.90
C ASP A 374 -3.65 -10.88 26.87
N THR A 375 -2.44 -11.37 27.09
CA THR A 375 -1.81 -12.41 26.28
C THR A 375 -2.54 -13.71 26.56
N THR A 376 -3.59 -13.96 25.78
CA THR A 376 -4.22 -15.28 25.74
C THR A 376 -3.17 -16.33 25.33
N ALA A 377 -3.15 -17.46 26.05
CA ALA A 377 -2.10 -18.47 26.03
C ALA A 377 -1.95 -19.29 24.72
N MET A 378 -2.40 -18.78 23.57
CA MET A 378 -2.43 -19.54 22.31
C MET A 378 -1.27 -19.28 21.34
N ASP A 379 -0.36 -18.34 21.60
CA ASP A 379 0.95 -18.28 20.92
C ASP A 379 2.02 -18.02 21.99
N SER A 380 2.67 -19.08 22.47
CA SER A 380 3.70 -19.01 23.52
C SER A 380 5.00 -18.34 23.08
N ARG A 381 5.01 -17.74 21.89
CA ARG A 381 6.12 -16.93 21.40
C ARG A 381 5.83 -15.48 21.80
N SER A 382 6.44 -15.02 22.89
CA SER A 382 6.51 -13.59 23.16
C SER A 382 7.03 -12.88 21.91
N PRO A 383 6.38 -11.80 21.44
CA PRO A 383 6.99 -10.93 20.44
C PRO A 383 8.39 -10.59 20.95
N THR A 384 9.43 -10.85 20.15
CA THR A 384 10.82 -10.59 20.57
C THR A 384 11.14 -9.10 20.66
N TYR A 385 10.17 -8.24 20.40
CA TYR A 385 10.24 -6.79 20.46
C TYR A 385 9.05 -6.24 21.26
N GLU A 386 9.31 -5.24 22.11
CA GLU A 386 8.27 -4.45 22.74
C GLU A 386 7.44 -3.77 21.64
N ILE A 387 6.13 -4.05 21.61
CA ILE A 387 5.25 -3.44 20.62
C ILE A 387 4.98 -2.00 21.06
N ASN A 388 5.89 -1.10 20.67
CA ASN A 388 5.60 0.33 20.74
C ASN A 388 4.52 0.64 19.70
N ASP A 389 3.34 1.04 20.19
CA ASP A 389 2.24 1.51 19.35
C ASP A 389 2.72 2.70 18.51
N ASN A 390 2.64 2.57 17.19
CA ASN A 390 2.88 3.67 16.25
C ASN A 390 1.53 4.12 15.64
N ASN A 391 1.55 5.21 14.87
CA ASN A 391 0.33 5.74 14.23
C ASN A 391 -0.32 4.73 13.26
N PHE A 392 0.46 3.88 12.59
CA PHE A 392 -0.07 2.84 11.71
C PHE A 392 -0.81 1.75 12.50
N ILE A 393 -0.30 1.32 13.65
CA ILE A 393 -0.97 0.38 14.56
C ILE A 393 -2.29 0.97 15.06
N ALA A 394 -2.31 2.27 15.39
CA ALA A 394 -3.54 2.96 15.75
C ALA A 394 -4.56 3.01 14.59
N GLN A 395 -4.10 3.20 13.34
CA GLN A 395 -4.95 3.09 12.15
C GLN A 395 -5.51 1.67 11.97
N LEU A 396 -4.68 0.63 12.14
CA LEU A 396 -5.12 -0.77 12.07
C LEU A 396 -6.19 -1.11 13.13
N LYS A 397 -6.02 -0.60 14.36
CA LYS A 397 -7.02 -0.71 15.45
C LYS A 397 -8.38 -0.18 14.99
N LEU A 398 -8.38 1.00 14.38
CA LEU A 398 -9.60 1.64 13.90
C LEU A 398 -10.23 0.84 12.76
N LEU A 399 -9.43 0.46 11.75
CA LEU A 399 -9.87 -0.29 10.56
C LEU A 399 -10.54 -1.62 10.93
N ARG A 400 -10.01 -2.34 11.92
CA ARG A 400 -10.55 -3.62 12.40
C ARG A 400 -12.00 -3.48 12.90
N GLN A 401 -12.33 -2.31 13.45
CA GLN A 401 -13.63 -2.00 14.04
C GLN A 401 -14.61 -1.36 13.05
N MET A 402 -14.19 -1.09 11.81
CA MET A 402 -15.04 -0.42 10.82
C MET A 402 -15.98 -1.41 10.12
N ASP A 403 -17.26 -1.07 10.13
CA ASP A 403 -18.29 -1.80 9.40
C ASP A 403 -18.53 -1.17 8.03
N ILE A 404 -18.49 0.16 7.98
CA ILE A 404 -18.68 0.95 6.76
C ILE A 404 -17.49 1.91 6.61
N HIS A 405 -16.68 1.70 5.58
CA HIS A 405 -15.58 2.58 5.22
C HIS A 405 -16.01 3.51 4.09
N ILE A 406 -15.93 4.83 4.28
CA ILE A 406 -16.40 5.82 3.31
C ILE A 406 -15.20 6.67 2.91
N THR A 407 -14.87 6.71 1.62
CA THR A 407 -13.65 7.37 1.17
C THR A 407 -13.77 7.91 -0.25
N GLY A 408 -12.91 8.86 -0.58
CA GLY A 408 -12.68 9.32 -1.95
C GLY A 408 -11.48 8.62 -2.59
N PRO A 409 -11.21 8.86 -3.88
CA PRO A 409 -10.08 8.25 -4.58
C PRO A 409 -8.74 8.62 -3.95
N GLY A 410 -7.76 7.71 -4.03
CA GLY A 410 -6.41 7.83 -3.50
C GLY A 410 -6.02 6.73 -2.51
N THR A 411 -4.87 6.91 -1.84
CA THR A 411 -4.29 5.90 -0.94
C THR A 411 -5.17 5.57 0.26
N GLY A 412 -6.07 6.46 0.68
CA GLY A 412 -7.09 6.17 1.71
C GLY A 412 -7.99 5.00 1.33
N GLN A 413 -8.27 4.80 0.04
CA GLN A 413 -9.07 3.68 -0.46
C GLN A 413 -8.34 2.35 -0.39
N MET A 414 -7.00 2.35 -0.39
CA MET A 414 -6.22 1.12 -0.32
C MET A 414 -6.35 0.42 1.05
N TYR A 415 -6.63 1.17 2.12
CA TYR A 415 -6.84 0.62 3.45
C TYR A 415 -8.07 -0.28 3.58
N GLN A 416 -8.99 -0.27 2.60
CA GLN A 416 -10.19 -1.11 2.65
C GLN A 416 -9.87 -2.61 2.69
N THR A 417 -8.68 -3.04 2.25
CA THR A 417 -8.25 -4.44 2.37
C THR A 417 -8.09 -4.86 3.82
N PHE A 418 -7.93 -3.92 4.76
CA PHE A 418 -7.82 -4.22 6.18
C PHE A 418 -9.17 -4.32 6.90
N LEU A 419 -10.28 -4.06 6.22
CA LEU A 419 -11.60 -4.19 6.82
C LEU A 419 -11.90 -5.66 7.17
N SER A 420 -12.81 -5.83 8.13
CA SER A 420 -13.30 -7.14 8.56
C SER A 420 -14.16 -7.81 7.48
N ASP A 421 -14.27 -9.14 7.55
CA ASP A 421 -15.16 -9.91 6.68
C ASP A 421 -16.61 -9.44 6.87
N GLY A 422 -17.30 -9.13 5.76
CA GLY A 422 -18.67 -8.64 5.78
C GLY A 422 -18.83 -7.11 5.87
N SER A 423 -17.73 -6.35 5.90
CA SER A 423 -17.77 -4.88 5.85
C SER A 423 -18.14 -4.35 4.45
N VAL A 424 -18.59 -3.09 4.40
CA VAL A 424 -18.91 -2.37 3.16
C VAL A 424 -17.96 -1.18 2.98
N SER A 425 -17.47 -0.98 1.75
CA SER A 425 -16.66 0.19 1.36
C SER A 425 -17.46 1.05 0.38
N ILE A 426 -17.64 2.32 0.70
CA ILE A 426 -18.34 3.33 -0.12
C ILE A 426 -17.28 4.26 -0.72
N ASN A 427 -17.16 4.24 -2.04
CA ASN A 427 -16.32 5.19 -2.77
C ASN A 427 -17.16 6.36 -3.30
N ILE A 428 -16.93 7.55 -2.74
CA ILE A 428 -17.67 8.76 -3.11
C ILE A 428 -17.12 9.48 -4.35
N GLY A 429 -16.03 8.97 -4.92
CA GLY A 429 -15.44 9.47 -6.16
C GLY A 429 -14.79 10.85 -6.02
N GLY A 430 -13.99 11.20 -7.02
CA GLY A 430 -13.39 12.50 -7.24
C GLY A 430 -13.77 13.05 -8.61
N ILE A 431 -13.36 14.29 -8.88
CA ILE A 431 -13.60 14.95 -10.16
C ILE A 431 -12.27 15.09 -10.91
N ARG A 432 -12.26 14.69 -12.18
CA ARG A 432 -11.11 14.84 -13.09
C ARG A 432 -11.47 15.69 -14.31
N PRO A 433 -10.50 16.41 -14.92
CA PRO A 433 -9.19 16.69 -14.35
C PRO A 433 -9.33 17.45 -13.03
N TRP A 434 -8.35 17.32 -12.14
CA TRP A 434 -8.43 17.93 -10.81
C TRP A 434 -8.66 19.44 -10.93
N ALA A 435 -9.47 20.02 -10.04
CA ALA A 435 -9.87 21.43 -10.07
C ALA A 435 -10.79 21.82 -11.26
N ALA A 436 -11.39 20.86 -11.96
CA ALA A 436 -12.33 21.12 -13.04
C ALA A 436 -13.80 21.01 -12.62
N GLU A 437 -14.10 21.08 -11.32
CA GLU A 437 -15.45 20.92 -10.77
C GLU A 437 -16.44 21.91 -11.40
N GLY A 438 -17.63 21.41 -11.76
CA GLY A 438 -18.65 22.22 -12.43
C GLY A 438 -18.36 22.57 -13.90
N THR A 439 -17.18 22.25 -14.44
CA THR A 439 -16.85 22.55 -15.84
C THR A 439 -17.42 21.49 -16.81
N PRO A 440 -17.56 21.81 -18.10
CA PRO A 440 -17.92 20.82 -19.12
C PRO A 440 -16.90 19.68 -19.28
N LYS A 441 -15.67 19.87 -18.80
CA LYS A 441 -14.57 18.89 -18.87
C LYS A 441 -14.53 17.96 -17.66
N ALA A 442 -15.28 18.24 -16.60
CA ALA A 442 -15.30 17.40 -15.41
C ALA A 442 -15.97 16.05 -15.69
N TYR A 443 -15.32 14.98 -15.26
CA TYR A 443 -15.85 13.63 -15.18
C TYR A 443 -15.54 13.02 -13.81
N THR A 444 -16.32 12.00 -13.45
CA THR A 444 -16.16 11.30 -12.17
C THR A 444 -15.08 10.25 -12.27
N SER A 445 -14.33 10.09 -11.19
CA SER A 445 -13.28 9.08 -11.08
C SER A 445 -13.32 8.40 -9.72
N PHE A 446 -13.31 7.07 -9.72
CA PHE A 446 -13.24 6.21 -8.54
C PHE A 446 -11.83 5.66 -8.30
N LEU A 447 -10.92 5.76 -9.28
CA LEU A 447 -9.52 5.34 -9.28
C LEU A 447 -9.32 3.91 -8.76
N GLU A 448 -8.92 3.73 -7.50
CA GLU A 448 -8.51 2.47 -6.90
C GLU A 448 -9.67 1.47 -6.67
N GLN A 449 -10.71 1.47 -7.50
CA GLN A 449 -11.84 0.55 -7.41
C GLN A 449 -11.45 -0.94 -7.54
N HIS A 450 -10.31 -1.23 -8.18
CA HIS A 450 -9.74 -2.59 -8.26
C HIS A 450 -9.34 -3.15 -6.89
N MET A 451 -9.05 -2.28 -5.92
CA MET A 451 -8.77 -2.70 -4.55
C MET A 451 -10.02 -3.32 -3.90
N THR A 452 -11.21 -2.78 -4.19
CA THR A 452 -12.48 -3.28 -3.66
C THR A 452 -12.82 -4.62 -4.31
N SER A 453 -12.66 -4.71 -5.62
CA SER A 453 -13.00 -5.94 -6.37
C SER A 453 -12.03 -7.10 -6.13
N GLY A 454 -10.76 -6.84 -5.81
CA GLY A 454 -9.80 -7.86 -5.39
C GLY A 454 -9.83 -8.18 -3.89
N THR A 455 -10.78 -7.62 -3.14
CA THR A 455 -11.00 -7.91 -1.71
C THR A 455 -12.31 -8.69 -1.55
N PRO A 456 -12.29 -10.04 -1.66
CA PRO A 456 -13.50 -10.84 -1.81
C PRO A 456 -14.37 -10.93 -0.55
N TYR A 457 -13.95 -10.33 0.56
CA TYR A 457 -14.66 -10.34 1.84
C TYR A 457 -15.36 -9.01 2.18
N ILE A 458 -15.32 -8.02 1.29
CA ILE A 458 -16.03 -6.75 1.46
C ILE A 458 -16.91 -6.45 0.25
N LYS A 459 -18.00 -5.69 0.47
CA LYS A 459 -18.86 -5.20 -0.62
C LYS A 459 -18.56 -3.73 -0.93
N GLY A 460 -18.45 -3.38 -2.21
CA GLY A 460 -18.26 -2.04 -2.73
C GLY A 460 -19.58 -1.37 -3.08
N LEU A 461 -19.71 -0.09 -2.71
CA LEU A 461 -20.75 0.82 -3.17
C LEU A 461 -20.11 2.08 -3.75
N TYR A 462 -20.78 2.70 -4.71
CA TYR A 462 -20.22 3.84 -5.44
C TYR A 462 -21.24 4.96 -5.53
N TYR A 463 -20.77 6.19 -5.37
CA TYR A 463 -21.59 7.37 -5.60
C TYR A 463 -22.07 7.41 -7.06
N PRO A 464 -23.30 7.86 -7.36
CA PRO A 464 -23.80 7.87 -8.73
C PRO A 464 -22.88 8.64 -9.69
N ILE A 465 -22.28 7.93 -10.65
CA ILE A 465 -21.23 8.45 -11.55
C ILE A 465 -21.63 9.72 -12.31
N ASN A 466 -22.89 9.84 -12.72
CA ASN A 466 -23.38 11.02 -13.45
C ASN A 466 -23.70 12.22 -12.54
N GLU A 467 -23.86 11.99 -11.23
CA GLU A 467 -24.20 13.03 -10.26
C GLU A 467 -22.95 13.61 -9.61
N ARG A 468 -21.88 12.81 -9.41
CA ARG A 468 -20.67 13.27 -8.70
C ARG A 468 -20.01 14.51 -9.32
N GLN A 469 -20.03 14.64 -10.65
CA GLN A 469 -19.54 15.83 -11.38
C GLN A 469 -20.28 17.14 -11.03
N LYS A 470 -21.48 17.05 -10.42
CA LYS A 470 -22.27 18.19 -9.96
C LYS A 470 -21.98 18.57 -8.50
N GLY A 471 -20.99 17.92 -7.88
CA GLY A 471 -20.74 17.97 -6.44
C GLY A 471 -21.35 16.78 -5.69
N ILE A 472 -20.90 16.59 -4.46
CA ILE A 472 -21.53 15.65 -3.52
C ILE A 472 -22.84 16.27 -3.02
N ARG A 473 -23.87 15.45 -2.85
CA ARG A 473 -25.16 15.84 -2.26
C ARG A 473 -25.41 15.03 -1.01
N LYS A 474 -25.83 15.69 0.06
CA LYS A 474 -26.21 15.08 1.34
C LYS A 474 -27.09 13.85 1.16
N ASP A 475 -28.20 13.98 0.42
CA ASP A 475 -29.19 12.91 0.29
C ASP A 475 -28.65 11.63 -0.38
N GLU A 476 -27.71 11.77 -1.32
CA GLU A 476 -27.06 10.61 -1.95
C GLU A 476 -26.10 9.92 -0.98
N VAL A 477 -25.38 10.69 -0.16
CA VAL A 477 -24.49 10.14 0.88
C VAL A 477 -25.30 9.39 1.94
N VAL A 478 -26.39 10.00 2.44
CA VAL A 478 -27.33 9.37 3.37
C VAL A 478 -27.89 8.06 2.81
N LYS A 479 -28.31 8.07 1.53
CA LYS A 479 -28.83 6.89 0.84
C LYS A 479 -27.79 5.77 0.78
N LEU A 480 -26.55 6.07 0.41
CA LEU A 480 -25.46 5.09 0.35
C LEU A 480 -25.13 4.51 1.72
N ILE A 481 -25.05 5.33 2.77
CA ILE A 481 -24.78 4.87 4.15
C ILE A 481 -25.90 3.94 4.64
N ARG A 482 -27.16 4.33 4.43
CA ARG A 482 -28.32 3.48 4.78
C ARG A 482 -28.33 2.17 3.98
N GLN A 483 -27.98 2.21 2.69
CA GLN A 483 -27.86 1.03 1.85
C GLN A 483 -26.76 0.08 2.36
N ALA A 484 -25.59 0.63 2.72
CA ALA A 484 -24.50 -0.15 3.30
C ALA A 484 -24.93 -0.86 4.59
N GLY A 485 -25.58 -0.13 5.51
CA GLY A 485 -26.07 -0.73 6.75
C GLY A 485 -27.11 -1.83 6.49
N LYS A 486 -28.00 -1.66 5.50
CA LYS A 486 -28.96 -2.70 5.12
C LYS A 486 -28.27 -3.95 4.60
N ILE A 487 -27.29 -3.80 3.70
CA ILE A 487 -26.52 -4.92 3.15
C ILE A 487 -25.82 -5.71 4.26
N ILE A 488 -25.19 -5.03 5.22
CA ILE A 488 -24.49 -5.68 6.34
C ILE A 488 -25.48 -6.49 7.19
N LEU A 489 -26.59 -5.87 7.61
CA LEU A 489 -27.59 -6.50 8.47
C LEU A 489 -28.45 -7.56 7.77
N GLN A 490 -28.55 -7.53 6.44
CA GLN A 490 -29.28 -8.54 5.66
C GLN A 490 -28.39 -9.72 5.25
N GLY A 491 -27.07 -9.54 5.24
CA GLY A 491 -26.16 -10.57 4.74
C GLY A 491 -25.81 -10.38 3.27
N PHE A 492 -24.56 -10.68 2.92
CA PHE A 492 -24.16 -11.01 1.56
C PHE A 492 -23.19 -12.18 1.54
N SER A 493 -23.16 -12.91 0.42
CA SER A 493 -22.34 -14.10 0.24
C SER A 493 -20.86 -13.75 0.10
N LEU A 494 -20.00 -14.53 0.76
CA LEU A 494 -18.55 -14.48 0.62
C LEU A 494 -18.05 -15.75 -0.10
N PRO A 495 -17.14 -15.66 -1.10
CA PRO A 495 -16.54 -14.44 -1.64
C PRO A 495 -17.52 -13.60 -2.47
N VAL A 496 -17.36 -12.27 -2.45
CA VAL A 496 -18.08 -11.34 -3.31
C VAL A 496 -17.57 -11.47 -4.74
N ASN A 497 -18.48 -11.55 -5.71
CA ASN A 497 -18.13 -11.56 -7.13
C ASN A 497 -17.36 -10.26 -7.49
N PRO A 498 -16.10 -10.35 -7.99
CA PRO A 498 -15.28 -9.18 -8.27
C PRO A 498 -15.95 -8.20 -9.25
N ARG A 499 -16.69 -8.72 -10.25
CA ARG A 499 -17.38 -7.87 -11.24
C ARG A 499 -18.52 -7.07 -10.62
N GLU A 500 -19.26 -7.67 -9.69
CA GLU A 500 -20.33 -6.99 -8.96
C GLU A 500 -19.81 -5.98 -7.94
N ASN A 501 -18.51 -6.03 -7.65
CA ASN A 501 -17.84 -5.17 -6.70
C ASN A 501 -17.17 -3.95 -7.35
N LEU A 502 -17.36 -3.74 -8.65
CA LEU A 502 -16.84 -2.60 -9.41
C LEU A 502 -17.90 -1.52 -9.59
N ALA A 503 -17.43 -0.28 -9.80
CA ALA A 503 -18.26 0.81 -10.28
C ALA A 503 -18.70 0.55 -11.75
N PRO A 504 -19.73 1.27 -12.25
CA PRO A 504 -20.23 1.07 -13.61
C PRO A 504 -19.16 1.18 -14.71
N ASP A 505 -18.18 2.07 -14.56
CA ASP A 505 -17.06 2.24 -15.48
C ASP A 505 -16.07 1.06 -15.45
N GLY A 506 -15.77 0.52 -14.26
CA GLY A 506 -15.00 -0.71 -14.10
C GLY A 506 -15.70 -1.92 -14.71
N GLN A 507 -17.02 -2.07 -14.50
CA GLN A 507 -17.81 -3.13 -15.12
C GLN A 507 -17.81 -3.03 -16.65
N LEU A 508 -17.93 -1.81 -17.18
CA LEU A 508 -17.80 -1.53 -18.59
C LEU A 508 -16.44 -1.95 -19.13
N PHE A 509 -15.36 -1.59 -18.45
CA PHE A 509 -13.99 -1.95 -18.87
C PHE A 509 -13.80 -3.46 -18.94
N VAL A 510 -14.27 -4.20 -17.93
CA VAL A 510 -14.22 -5.67 -17.92
C VAL A 510 -14.95 -6.26 -19.13
N GLU A 511 -16.15 -5.76 -19.43
CA GLU A 511 -16.90 -6.22 -20.60
C GLU A 511 -16.23 -5.86 -21.93
N MET A 512 -15.61 -4.68 -22.01
CA MET A 512 -14.85 -4.25 -23.18
C MET A 512 -13.64 -5.16 -23.41
N CYS A 513 -12.87 -5.45 -22.36
CA CYS A 513 -11.76 -6.40 -22.41
C CYS A 513 -12.19 -7.80 -22.89
N GLY A 514 -13.36 -8.27 -22.45
CA GLY A 514 -13.90 -9.56 -22.89
C GLY A 514 -14.36 -9.58 -24.35
N LYS A 515 -14.66 -8.42 -24.95
CA LYS A 515 -15.14 -8.30 -26.35
C LYS A 515 -14.05 -7.89 -27.33
N ASP A 516 -13.02 -7.20 -26.86
CA ASP A 516 -11.88 -6.72 -27.66
C ASP A 516 -10.58 -7.18 -26.99
N THR A 517 -10.16 -8.41 -27.31
CA THR A 517 -8.97 -9.04 -26.73
C THR A 517 -7.69 -8.31 -27.11
N LYS A 518 -7.61 -7.74 -28.32
CA LYS A 518 -6.45 -6.95 -28.76
C LYS A 518 -6.30 -5.68 -27.93
N PHE A 519 -7.40 -4.96 -27.71
CA PHE A 519 -7.40 -3.83 -26.78
C PHE A 519 -6.99 -4.29 -25.38
N CYS A 520 -7.58 -5.37 -24.88
CA CYS A 520 -7.26 -5.91 -23.56
C CYS A 520 -5.77 -6.18 -23.39
N ASP A 521 -5.16 -6.88 -24.34
CA ASP A 521 -3.72 -7.16 -24.33
C ASP A 521 -2.89 -5.86 -24.33
N SER A 522 -3.32 -4.86 -25.10
CA SER A 522 -2.63 -3.56 -25.20
C SER A 522 -2.59 -2.74 -23.90
N VAL A 523 -3.51 -3.00 -22.96
CA VAL A 523 -3.61 -2.28 -21.68
C VAL A 523 -3.24 -3.13 -20.47
N THR A 524 -2.93 -4.41 -20.68
CA THR A 524 -2.66 -5.36 -19.58
C THR A 524 -1.34 -6.09 -19.70
N ILE A 525 -0.86 -6.31 -20.92
CA ILE A 525 0.44 -6.95 -21.15
C ILE A 525 1.54 -5.90 -21.06
N ARG A 526 2.59 -6.18 -20.30
CA ARG A 526 3.79 -5.33 -20.20
C ARG A 526 4.98 -6.01 -20.84
N THR A 527 5.23 -5.71 -22.11
CA THR A 527 6.49 -6.09 -22.76
C THR A 527 7.51 -4.95 -22.71
N ALA A 528 8.81 -5.26 -22.78
CA ALA A 528 9.85 -4.25 -22.87
C ALA A 528 9.69 -3.31 -24.09
N ASN A 529 8.94 -3.76 -25.10
CA ASN A 529 8.74 -3.04 -26.36
C ASN A 529 7.42 -2.25 -26.41
N GLN A 530 6.57 -2.33 -25.38
CA GLN A 530 5.26 -1.69 -25.38
C GLN A 530 5.33 -0.29 -24.79
N LEU A 531 4.72 0.68 -25.47
CA LEU A 531 4.63 2.05 -24.99
C LEU A 531 3.84 2.07 -23.68
N TYR A 532 4.47 2.56 -22.60
CA TYR A 532 3.87 2.67 -21.27
C TYR A 532 2.54 3.44 -21.27
N VAL A 533 2.32 4.30 -22.25
CA VAL A 533 1.17 5.19 -22.34
C VAL A 533 -0.20 4.49 -22.31
N CYS A 534 -0.34 3.31 -22.90
CA CYS A 534 -1.62 2.58 -22.88
C CYS A 534 -1.79 1.74 -21.61
N ILE A 535 -0.69 1.49 -20.90
CA ILE A 535 -0.64 0.67 -19.68
C ILE A 535 -0.84 1.53 -18.42
N ASP A 536 -0.39 2.80 -18.44
CA ASP A 536 -0.70 3.80 -17.42
C ASP A 536 -2.14 4.32 -17.60
N LEU A 537 -3.08 3.41 -17.41
CA LEU A 537 -4.50 3.63 -17.59
C LEU A 537 -5.18 3.86 -16.24
N TRP A 538 -5.95 4.93 -16.17
CA TRP A 538 -7.11 5.02 -15.30
C TRP A 538 -8.36 4.75 -16.14
N ILE A 539 -9.19 3.80 -15.74
CA ILE A 539 -10.36 3.36 -16.51
C ILE A 539 -11.20 4.53 -16.98
N GLU A 540 -11.34 5.55 -16.14
CA GLU A 540 -12.21 6.69 -16.38
C GLU A 540 -11.68 7.57 -17.49
N ASP A 541 -10.35 7.62 -17.70
CA ASP A 541 -9.75 8.31 -18.84
C ASP A 541 -10.12 7.61 -20.15
N LEU A 542 -10.16 6.27 -20.18
CA LEU A 542 -10.67 5.52 -21.33
C LEU A 542 -12.17 5.75 -21.52
N VAL A 543 -12.97 5.58 -20.45
CA VAL A 543 -14.43 5.66 -20.52
C VAL A 543 -14.89 7.05 -20.96
N HIS A 544 -14.20 8.09 -20.53
CA HIS A 544 -14.49 9.47 -20.94
C HIS A 544 -13.70 9.91 -22.18
N GLU A 545 -12.98 9.00 -22.86
CA GLU A 545 -12.18 9.29 -24.07
C GLU A 545 -11.25 10.50 -23.89
N GLU A 546 -10.56 10.57 -22.74
CA GLU A 546 -9.65 11.65 -22.36
C GLU A 546 -8.17 11.28 -22.61
N ARG A 547 -7.31 12.30 -22.72
CA ARG A 547 -5.86 12.14 -22.95
C ARG A 547 -5.55 11.22 -24.15
N GLN A 548 -4.71 10.20 -23.98
CA GLN A 548 -4.30 9.26 -25.03
C GLN A 548 -5.48 8.46 -25.63
N TRP A 549 -6.64 8.49 -24.96
CA TRP A 549 -7.88 7.85 -25.40
C TRP A 549 -8.78 8.77 -26.22
N LYS A 550 -8.42 10.05 -26.39
CA LYS A 550 -9.16 10.99 -27.23
C LYS A 550 -8.99 10.67 -28.72
N GLU A 551 -9.99 11.01 -29.52
CA GLU A 551 -9.86 11.03 -30.98
C GLU A 551 -8.75 12.00 -31.41
N GLY A 552 -7.76 11.49 -32.15
CA GLY A 552 -6.54 12.22 -32.51
C GLY A 552 -5.39 12.12 -31.50
N GLY A 553 -5.60 11.54 -30.31
CA GLY A 553 -4.58 11.39 -29.27
C GLY A 553 -4.40 12.62 -28.37
N TYR A 554 -3.31 12.63 -27.62
CA TYR A 554 -2.89 13.69 -26.70
C TYR A 554 -1.41 14.03 -26.91
N LEU A 555 -1.09 15.32 -26.96
CA LEU A 555 0.29 15.77 -27.07
C LEU A 555 0.94 15.82 -25.70
N ASP A 556 1.95 14.97 -25.49
CA ASP A 556 2.81 14.97 -24.30
C ASP A 556 4.25 15.27 -24.71
N ASN A 557 4.78 16.42 -24.27
CA ASN A 557 6.14 16.88 -24.62
C ASN A 557 6.42 16.84 -26.15
N GLY A 558 5.43 17.26 -26.94
CA GLY A 558 5.50 17.28 -28.41
C GLY A 558 5.31 15.93 -29.10
N ARG A 559 5.19 14.83 -28.35
CA ARG A 559 4.86 13.51 -28.89
C ARG A 559 3.35 13.32 -28.89
N ASN A 560 2.78 12.98 -30.04
CA ASN A 560 1.38 12.59 -30.09
C ASN A 560 1.22 11.16 -29.57
N LEU A 561 0.53 11.03 -28.45
CA LEU A 561 0.25 9.79 -27.77
C LEU A 561 -1.19 9.35 -28.08
N SER A 562 -1.35 8.19 -28.70
CA SER A 562 -2.66 7.61 -28.98
C SER A 562 -2.65 6.12 -28.71
N CYS A 563 -3.74 5.62 -28.13
CA CYS A 563 -3.95 4.20 -27.88
C CYS A 563 -5.09 3.66 -28.76
N PRO A 564 -4.88 2.56 -29.50
CA PRO A 564 -5.91 1.99 -30.35
C PRO A 564 -6.96 1.23 -29.53
N PHE A 565 -8.24 1.45 -29.80
CA PHE A 565 -9.35 0.68 -29.24
C PHE A 565 -10.64 0.85 -30.06
N ASN A 566 -11.59 -0.08 -29.89
CA ASN A 566 -12.90 0.01 -30.55
C ASN A 566 -13.82 1.06 -29.88
N ARG A 567 -13.82 2.29 -30.41
CA ARG A 567 -14.67 3.40 -29.93
C ARG A 567 -16.16 3.12 -30.03
N THR A 568 -16.60 2.46 -31.09
CA THR A 568 -18.02 2.12 -31.30
C THR A 568 -18.50 1.19 -30.19
N LEU A 569 -17.69 0.17 -29.86
CA LEU A 569 -17.94 -0.73 -28.75
C LEU A 569 -17.99 0.03 -27.42
N LEU A 570 -16.98 0.88 -27.14
CA LEU A 570 -16.94 1.69 -25.91
C LEU A 570 -18.23 2.51 -25.76
N ARG A 571 -18.61 3.24 -26.81
CA ARG A 571 -19.80 4.11 -26.83
C ARG A 571 -21.09 3.33 -26.58
N GLY A 572 -21.21 2.15 -27.19
CA GLY A 572 -22.34 1.24 -26.95
C GLY A 572 -22.40 0.76 -25.50
N LEU A 573 -21.25 0.39 -24.92
CA LEU A 573 -21.18 -0.03 -23.52
C LEU A 573 -21.48 1.13 -22.55
N ARG A 574 -21.06 2.38 -22.84
CA ARG A 574 -21.43 3.53 -22.01
C ARG A 574 -22.95 3.70 -21.91
N LYS A 575 -23.64 3.56 -23.04
CA LYS A 575 -25.12 3.58 -23.06
C LYS A 575 -25.70 2.46 -22.20
N LYS A 576 -25.17 1.23 -22.33
CA LYS A 576 -25.58 0.07 -21.51
C LYS A 576 -25.44 0.32 -20.01
N TYR A 577 -24.32 0.89 -19.59
CA TYR A 577 -24.01 1.18 -18.18
C TYR A 577 -24.51 2.55 -17.70
N GLY A 578 -25.28 3.26 -18.53
CA GLY A 578 -25.87 4.56 -18.17
C GLY A 578 -24.85 5.68 -17.94
N ILE A 579 -23.64 5.60 -18.50
CA ILE A 579 -22.59 6.60 -18.32
C ILE A 579 -22.74 7.70 -19.38
N LYS A 580 -22.98 8.95 -18.94
CA LYS A 580 -23.17 10.08 -19.85
C LYS A 580 -21.83 10.63 -20.33
N TYR A 581 -21.66 10.72 -21.64
CA TYR A 581 -20.54 11.42 -22.28
C TYR A 581 -20.89 12.89 -22.51
N ARG A 582 -20.10 13.83 -21.99
CA ARG A 582 -20.35 15.28 -22.15
C ARG A 582 -19.61 15.91 -23.33
N GLY A 583 -18.59 15.25 -23.89
CA GLY A 583 -17.70 15.83 -24.92
C GLY A 583 -18.28 15.89 -26.34
N GLY A 584 -19.48 15.35 -26.58
CA GLY A 584 -20.15 15.48 -27.86
C GLY A 584 -21.11 16.66 -27.83
N ASN A 585 -20.71 17.79 -28.42
CA ASN A 585 -21.71 18.72 -28.94
C ASN A 585 -22.63 17.90 -29.85
N SER A 586 -23.81 17.55 -29.37
CA SER A 586 -24.94 17.19 -30.21
C SER A 586 -25.47 18.45 -30.91
N SER A 587 -24.56 19.30 -31.43
CA SER A 587 -24.88 20.31 -32.41
C SER A 587 -25.22 19.55 -33.69
N LYS A 588 -26.49 19.20 -33.79
CA LYS A 588 -27.30 19.14 -35.01
C LYS A 588 -26.47 19.16 -36.31
N SER A 589 -26.24 18.00 -36.90
CA SER A 589 -26.41 17.86 -38.36
C SER A 589 -27.74 17.15 -38.55
N ILE A 590 -28.79 17.96 -38.74
CA ILE A 590 -29.92 17.61 -39.60
C ILE A 590 -29.53 18.09 -40.98
#